data_AF-A0A223ARC7-F1
#
_entry.id   AF-A0A223ARC7-F1
#
_cell.length_a   1.000
_cell.length_b   1.000
_cell.length_c   1.000
_cell.angle_alpha   90.00
_cell.angle_beta   90.00
_cell.angle_gamma   90.00
#
_symmetry.space_group_name_H-M   'P 1'
#
loop_
_entity.id
_entity.type
_entity.pdbx_description
1 polymer ?
#
loop_
_entity_poly.entity_id
_entity_poly.type
_entity_poly.pdbx_seq_one_letter_code
_entity_poly.pdbx_strand_id
1 'polypeptide(L)'
;MDENKISIDEFLNIAGVKLSTVKRNSGKIPGLQYENGEFNILKGTRYPGDFHRYKLTNSAERRYVLLKAISEYKYIDCSVLRIYQEQFVTLLEELLAAGLISENGLPNHYGANAYDCTKAGDEVLELAKKSESVNKITEMVSSAAGHFFGAVISEVI
;
A
#
# COMPACT_ATOMS: atom_id res chain seq x y z
N MET A 1 0.84 19.29 -20.18
CA MET A 1 0.34 18.40 -19.12
C MET A 1 1.20 18.67 -17.91
N ASP A 2 0.62 18.92 -16.74
CA ASP A 2 1.37 18.96 -15.48
C ASP A 2 2.07 17.61 -15.31
N GLU A 3 3.40 17.58 -15.12
CA GLU A 3 4.21 16.35 -15.06
C GLU A 3 3.75 15.41 -13.93
N ASN A 4 3.03 15.95 -12.96
CA ASN A 4 2.50 15.20 -11.81
C ASN A 4 1.09 14.64 -12.01
N LYS A 5 0.48 14.83 -13.19
CA LYS A 5 -0.93 14.45 -13.43
C LYS A 5 -1.08 13.46 -14.58
N ILE A 6 -2.12 12.64 -14.49
CA ILE A 6 -2.50 11.67 -15.52
C ILE A 6 -3.90 11.97 -16.06
N SER A 7 -4.17 11.50 -17.29
CA SER A 7 -5.49 11.60 -17.88
C SER A 7 -6.47 10.61 -17.24
N ILE A 8 -7.78 10.87 -17.40
CA ILE A 8 -8.80 9.90 -16.99
C ILE A 8 -8.68 8.57 -17.74
N ASP A 9 -8.36 8.59 -19.03
CA ASP A 9 -8.22 7.36 -19.83
C ASP A 9 -7.04 6.50 -19.34
N GLU A 10 -5.92 7.14 -19.01
CA GLU A 10 -4.76 6.47 -18.39
C GLU A 10 -5.12 5.87 -17.03
N PHE A 11 -5.82 6.62 -16.18
CA PHE A 11 -6.29 6.12 -14.89
C PHE A 11 -7.25 4.93 -15.03
N LEU A 12 -8.20 4.98 -15.97
CA LEU A 12 -9.15 3.88 -16.21
C LEU A 12 -8.44 2.61 -16.69
N ASN A 13 -7.43 2.76 -17.55
CA ASN A 13 -6.62 1.64 -18.03
C ASN A 13 -5.85 0.96 -16.88
N ILE A 14 -5.21 1.76 -16.01
CA ILE A 14 -4.49 1.25 -14.84
C ILE A 14 -5.44 0.61 -13.82
N ALA A 15 -6.55 1.28 -13.51
CA ALA A 15 -7.47 0.85 -12.47
C ALA A 15 -8.32 -0.37 -12.89
N GLY A 16 -8.55 -0.57 -14.20
CA GLY A 16 -9.39 -1.64 -14.73
C GLY A 16 -10.87 -1.44 -14.43
N VAL A 17 -11.35 -0.19 -14.33
CA VAL A 17 -12.74 0.13 -13.96
C VAL A 17 -13.38 1.08 -14.99
N LYS A 18 -14.70 1.12 -15.01
CA LYS A 18 -15.47 2.01 -15.90
C LYS A 18 -15.52 3.43 -15.36
N LEU A 19 -15.61 4.43 -16.25
CA LEU A 19 -15.75 5.85 -15.90
C LEU A 19 -16.92 6.12 -14.93
N SER A 20 -18.07 5.48 -15.14
CA SER A 20 -19.24 5.63 -14.28
C SER A 20 -18.97 5.19 -12.83
N THR A 21 -18.16 4.15 -12.66
CA THR A 21 -17.74 3.66 -11.35
C THR A 21 -16.79 4.66 -10.67
N VAL A 22 -15.86 5.25 -11.41
CA VAL A 22 -14.96 6.29 -10.89
C VAL A 22 -15.75 7.52 -10.47
N LYS A 23 -16.68 8.01 -11.29
CA LYS A 23 -17.54 9.17 -10.94
C LYS A 23 -18.29 8.95 -9.64
N ARG A 24 -18.92 7.77 -9.47
CA ARG A 24 -19.68 7.41 -8.27
C ARG A 24 -18.81 7.32 -7.00
N ASN A 25 -17.55 6.93 -7.14
CA ASN A 25 -16.63 6.71 -6.03
C ASN A 25 -15.55 7.79 -5.89
N SER A 26 -15.64 8.88 -6.64
CA SER A 26 -14.59 9.93 -6.72
C SER A 26 -14.11 10.40 -5.35
N GLY A 27 -15.03 10.68 -4.42
CA GLY A 27 -14.70 11.09 -3.04
C GLY A 27 -14.00 10.03 -2.18
N LYS A 28 -13.81 8.81 -2.68
CA LYS A 28 -13.09 7.71 -2.01
C LYS A 28 -11.75 7.39 -2.67
N ILE A 29 -11.32 8.16 -3.66
CA ILE A 29 -10.08 7.93 -4.42
C ILE A 29 -9.11 9.07 -4.11
N PRO A 30 -8.23 8.94 -3.10
CA PRO A 30 -7.30 10.00 -2.75
C PRO A 30 -6.32 10.30 -3.89
N GLY A 31 -6.14 11.59 -4.18
CA GLY A 31 -5.40 12.08 -5.34
C GLY A 31 -6.22 12.24 -6.62
N LEU A 32 -7.52 11.92 -6.58
CA LEU A 32 -8.49 12.25 -7.63
C LEU A 32 -9.46 13.32 -7.12
N GLN A 33 -9.60 14.39 -7.89
CA GLN A 33 -10.63 15.41 -7.74
C GLN A 33 -11.51 15.43 -8.98
N TYR A 34 -12.82 15.59 -8.80
CA TYR A 34 -13.80 15.71 -9.88
C TYR A 34 -14.68 16.93 -9.63
N GLU A 35 -14.42 17.99 -10.38
CA GLU A 35 -15.08 19.30 -10.22
C GLU A 35 -15.48 19.83 -11.60
N ASN A 36 -16.67 20.42 -11.71
CA ASN A 36 -17.18 21.03 -12.95
C ASN A 36 -17.14 20.12 -14.20
N GLY A 37 -17.16 18.79 -14.02
CA GLY A 37 -17.08 17.82 -15.11
C GLY A 37 -15.67 17.42 -15.53
N GLU A 38 -14.64 17.98 -14.89
CA GLU A 38 -13.22 17.71 -15.17
C GLU A 38 -12.58 16.87 -14.08
N PHE A 39 -11.64 16.01 -14.48
CA PHE A 39 -10.84 15.20 -13.56
C PHE A 39 -9.46 15.80 -13.39
N ASN A 40 -9.05 15.95 -12.13
CA ASN A 40 -7.69 16.28 -11.75
C ASN A 40 -7.11 15.09 -10.96
N ILE A 41 -6.20 14.34 -11.58
CA ILE A 41 -5.70 13.06 -11.05
C ILE A 41 -4.18 13.12 -10.92
N LEU A 42 -3.67 12.95 -9.70
CA LEU A 42 -2.24 12.85 -9.45
C LEU A 42 -1.69 11.51 -9.97
N LYS A 43 -0.47 11.52 -10.51
CA LYS A 43 0.27 10.31 -10.82
C LYS A 43 0.48 9.48 -9.54
N GLY A 44 0.37 8.15 -9.65
CA GLY A 44 0.37 7.25 -8.49
C GLY A 44 -0.97 7.10 -7.78
N THR A 45 -2.04 7.76 -8.26
CA THR A 45 -3.40 7.51 -7.76
C THR A 45 -3.84 6.09 -8.09
N ARG A 46 -4.24 5.35 -7.06
CA ARG A 46 -4.76 3.98 -7.18
C ARG A 46 -6.25 3.94 -6.87
N TYR A 47 -6.97 3.07 -7.57
CA TYR A 47 -8.36 2.80 -7.25
C TYR A 47 -8.47 1.92 -5.97
N PRO A 48 -9.40 2.20 -5.04
CA PRO A 48 -9.58 1.41 -3.83
C PRO A 48 -9.76 -0.09 -4.10
N GLY A 49 -9.00 -0.91 -3.39
CA GLY A 49 -9.16 -2.37 -3.44
C GLY A 49 -10.29 -2.86 -2.53
N ASP A 50 -10.73 -4.09 -2.77
CA ASP A 50 -11.84 -4.70 -2.03
C ASP A 50 -11.35 -5.70 -0.97
N PHE A 51 -11.09 -5.22 0.25
CA PHE A 51 -10.47 -6.01 1.31
C PHE A 51 -11.43 -6.43 2.43
N HIS A 52 -12.75 -6.26 2.27
CA HIS A 52 -13.73 -6.56 3.33
C HIS A 52 -13.78 -8.03 3.76
N ARG A 53 -13.30 -8.95 2.90
CA ARG A 53 -13.32 -10.39 3.14
C ARG A 53 -12.18 -10.87 4.05
N TYR A 54 -11.16 -10.05 4.28
CA TYR A 54 -10.05 -10.43 5.12
C TYR A 54 -10.39 -10.30 6.61
N LYS A 55 -10.07 -11.34 7.38
CA LYS A 55 -10.22 -11.33 8.83
C LYS A 55 -9.03 -10.59 9.47
N LEU A 56 -9.20 -9.31 9.78
CA LEU A 56 -8.15 -8.46 10.36
C LEU A 56 -8.08 -8.61 11.90
N THR A 57 -7.64 -9.77 12.39
CA THR A 57 -7.59 -10.06 13.83
C THR A 57 -6.37 -9.48 14.53
N ASN A 58 -5.22 -9.42 13.87
CA ASN A 58 -3.94 -9.03 14.48
C ASN A 58 -3.09 -8.20 13.50
N SER A 59 -1.88 -7.80 13.91
CA SER A 59 -0.96 -7.01 13.08
C SER A 59 -0.40 -7.80 11.89
N ALA A 60 -0.12 -9.09 12.06
CA ALA A 60 0.41 -9.95 10.99
C ALA A 60 -0.56 -10.05 9.80
N GLU A 61 -1.85 -10.21 10.08
CA GLU A 61 -2.92 -10.19 9.08
C GLU A 61 -3.02 -8.84 8.36
N ARG A 62 -2.85 -7.73 9.10
CA ARG A 62 -2.88 -6.38 8.51
C ARG A 62 -1.68 -6.11 7.62
N ARG A 63 -0.48 -6.54 8.01
CA ARG A 63 0.72 -6.47 7.16
C ARG A 63 0.55 -7.26 5.87
N TYR A 64 -0.02 -8.47 5.94
CA TYR A 64 -0.32 -9.26 4.76
C TYR A 64 -1.29 -8.54 3.82
N VAL A 65 -2.40 -8.02 4.33
CA VAL A 65 -3.40 -7.31 3.50
C VAL A 65 -2.84 -6.01 2.92
N LEU A 66 -2.04 -5.27 3.69
CA LEU A 66 -1.35 -4.07 3.23
C LEU A 66 -0.39 -4.38 2.07
N LEU A 67 0.50 -5.36 2.24
CA LEU A 67 1.44 -5.78 1.21
C LEU A 67 0.71 -6.27 -0.05
N LYS A 68 -0.36 -7.07 0.14
CA LYS A 68 -1.19 -7.55 -0.97
C LYS A 68 -1.85 -6.41 -1.75
N ALA A 69 -2.38 -5.40 -1.06
CA ALA A 69 -2.98 -4.24 -1.71
C ALA A 69 -1.96 -3.45 -2.54
N ILE A 70 -0.74 -3.28 -2.00
CA ILE A 70 0.37 -2.61 -2.69
C ILE A 70 0.78 -3.40 -3.94
N SER A 71 0.96 -4.72 -3.82
CA SER A 71 1.29 -5.63 -4.95
C SER A 71 0.21 -5.61 -6.04
N GLU A 72 -1.06 -5.61 -5.68
CA GLU A 72 -2.19 -5.54 -6.62
C GLU A 72 -2.46 -4.13 -7.18
N TYR A 73 -1.59 -3.16 -6.88
CA TYR A 73 -1.70 -1.76 -7.28
C TYR A 73 -3.06 -1.14 -6.88
N LYS A 74 -3.52 -1.42 -5.65
CA LYS A 74 -4.76 -0.91 -5.08
C LYS A 74 -4.51 0.10 -3.95
N TYR A 75 -5.41 1.08 -3.84
CA TYR A 75 -5.39 2.01 -2.71
C TYR A 75 -5.86 1.30 -1.44
N ILE A 76 -5.15 1.53 -0.33
CA ILE A 76 -5.47 1.08 1.03
C ILE A 76 -4.95 2.09 2.05
N ASP A 77 -5.65 2.21 3.19
CA ASP A 77 -5.31 3.10 4.30
C ASP A 77 -5.66 2.50 5.68
N CYS A 78 -5.45 3.30 6.72
CA CYS A 78 -5.74 2.97 8.12
C CYS A 78 -7.22 2.60 8.35
N SER A 79 -8.15 3.24 7.64
CA SER A 79 -9.59 2.99 7.78
C SER A 79 -9.96 1.60 7.26
N VAL A 80 -9.41 1.21 6.12
CA VAL A 80 -9.60 -0.15 5.57
C VAL A 80 -8.99 -1.20 6.50
N LEU A 81 -7.83 -0.93 7.10
CA LEU A 81 -7.17 -1.84 8.04
C LEU A 81 -7.73 -1.80 9.47
N ARG A 82 -8.72 -0.94 9.75
CA ARG A 82 -9.39 -0.78 11.05
C ARG A 82 -8.39 -0.53 12.19
N ILE A 83 -7.51 0.44 11.99
CA ILE A 83 -6.48 0.88 12.93
C ILE A 83 -6.35 2.40 12.87
N TYR A 84 -5.69 2.98 13.88
CA TYR A 84 -5.34 4.40 13.86
C TYR A 84 -4.22 4.69 12.85
N GLN A 85 -4.10 5.97 12.47
CA GLN A 85 -3.14 6.41 11.46
C GLN A 85 -1.69 6.12 11.87
N GLU A 86 -1.37 6.30 13.14
CA GLU A 86 -0.04 6.05 13.71
C GLU A 86 0.34 4.57 13.56
N GLN A 87 -0.60 3.67 13.84
CA GLN A 87 -0.39 2.24 13.67
C GLN A 87 -0.23 1.87 12.19
N PHE A 88 -0.96 2.52 11.29
CA PHE A 88 -0.81 2.31 9.85
C PHE A 88 0.57 2.73 9.35
N VAL A 89 1.08 3.87 9.81
CA VAL A 89 2.45 4.31 9.51
C VAL A 89 3.47 3.29 10.01
N THR A 90 3.34 2.79 11.25
CA THR A 90 4.22 1.73 11.76
C THR A 90 4.20 0.48 10.88
N LEU A 91 3.03 0.05 10.37
CA LEU A 91 2.98 -1.11 9.47
C LEU A 91 3.72 -0.87 8.14
N LEU A 92 3.66 0.35 7.59
CA LEU A 92 4.42 0.70 6.39
C LEU A 92 5.92 0.71 6.67
N GLU A 93 6.35 1.31 7.78
CA GLU A 93 7.76 1.33 8.21
C GLU A 93 8.31 -0.09 8.42
N GLU A 94 7.54 -0.97 9.06
CA GLU A 94 7.91 -2.38 9.25
C GLU A 94 8.12 -3.10 7.91
N LEU A 95 7.22 -2.91 6.94
CA LEU A 95 7.33 -3.53 5.60
C LEU A 95 8.49 -2.94 4.80
N LEU A 96 8.74 -1.63 4.92
CA LEU A 96 9.87 -0.94 4.29
C LEU A 96 11.20 -1.44 4.85
N ALA A 97 11.34 -1.51 6.18
CA ALA A 97 12.52 -2.03 6.86
C ALA A 97 12.78 -3.51 6.55
N ALA A 98 11.72 -4.30 6.36
CA ALA A 98 11.81 -5.69 5.91
C ALA A 98 12.17 -5.84 4.41
N GLY A 99 12.27 -4.73 3.67
CA GLY A 99 12.56 -4.74 2.23
C GLY A 99 11.43 -5.34 1.39
N LEU A 100 10.20 -5.37 1.90
CA LEU A 100 9.03 -5.93 1.21
C LEU A 100 8.37 -4.90 0.28
N ILE A 101 8.47 -3.61 0.63
CA ILE A 101 8.00 -2.48 -0.19
C ILE A 101 9.13 -1.45 -0.34
N SER A 102 8.97 -0.54 -1.31
CA SER A 102 9.88 0.59 -1.52
C SER A 102 9.11 1.84 -1.91
N GLU A 103 9.62 3.03 -1.57
CA GLU A 103 9.07 4.29 -2.07
C GLU A 103 9.16 4.35 -3.61
N ASN A 104 8.10 4.83 -4.25
CA ASN A 104 7.99 4.88 -5.71
C ASN A 104 8.28 6.27 -6.32
N GLY A 105 8.47 7.30 -5.48
CA GLY A 105 8.76 8.66 -5.91
C GLY A 105 7.61 9.35 -6.66
N LEU A 106 6.38 8.81 -6.59
CA LEU A 106 5.20 9.40 -7.22
C LEU A 106 4.56 10.48 -6.33
N PRO A 107 3.88 11.48 -6.90
CA PRO A 107 3.38 12.64 -6.16
C PRO A 107 2.21 12.34 -5.22
N ASN A 108 1.55 11.18 -5.36
CA ASN A 108 0.44 10.81 -4.49
C ASN A 108 0.93 10.01 -3.27
N HIS A 109 1.05 10.71 -2.13
CA HIS A 109 1.48 10.11 -0.87
C HIS A 109 0.34 9.68 0.07
N TYR A 110 -0.90 9.61 -0.42
CA TYR A 110 -2.03 9.20 0.42
C TYR A 110 -2.02 7.70 0.70
N GLY A 111 -2.14 7.33 1.98
CA GLY A 111 -2.19 5.92 2.40
C GLY A 111 -0.97 5.15 1.91
N ALA A 112 -1.19 4.04 1.21
CA ALA A 112 -0.13 3.22 0.64
C ALA A 112 0.28 3.60 -0.80
N ASN A 113 -0.22 4.70 -1.38
CA ASN A 113 0.08 5.07 -2.78
C ASN A 113 1.56 5.44 -3.02
N ALA A 114 2.28 5.86 -1.97
CA ALA A 114 3.70 6.21 -2.05
C ALA A 114 4.64 5.01 -2.25
N TYR A 115 4.12 3.78 -2.15
CA TYR A 115 4.93 2.57 -2.09
C TYR A 115 4.57 1.59 -3.19
N ASP A 116 5.58 0.96 -3.78
CA ASP A 116 5.46 -0.19 -4.67
C ASP A 116 5.94 -1.46 -3.95
N CYS A 117 5.43 -2.61 -4.40
CA CYS A 117 5.88 -3.90 -3.91
C CYS A 117 7.26 -4.20 -4.50
N THR A 118 8.17 -4.72 -3.68
CA THR A 118 9.45 -5.22 -4.20
C THR A 118 9.29 -6.65 -4.71
N LYS A 119 10.33 -7.14 -5.41
CA LYS A 119 10.41 -8.55 -5.80
C LYS A 119 10.25 -9.50 -4.60
N ALA A 120 10.88 -9.18 -3.47
CA ALA A 120 10.78 -9.97 -2.25
C ALA A 120 9.35 -9.95 -1.68
N GLY A 121 8.68 -8.79 -1.76
CA GLY A 121 7.27 -8.66 -1.38
C GLY A 121 6.35 -9.55 -2.21
N ASP A 122 6.51 -9.54 -3.54
CA ASP A 122 5.73 -10.39 -4.45
C ASP A 122 6.00 -11.88 -4.21
N GLU A 123 7.27 -12.30 -4.11
CA GLU A 123 7.65 -13.69 -3.85
C GLU A 123 7.01 -14.24 -2.56
N VAL A 124 6.92 -13.42 -1.50
CA VAL A 124 6.28 -13.83 -0.23
C VAL A 124 4.76 -13.97 -0.37
N LEU A 125 4.13 -13.17 -1.24
CA LEU A 125 2.69 -13.27 -1.51
C LEU A 125 2.32 -14.45 -2.42
N GLU A 126 3.26 -14.96 -3.21
CA GLU A 126 3.09 -16.11 -4.11
C GLU A 126 3.20 -17.48 -3.41
N LEU A 127 3.50 -17.50 -2.11
CA LEU A 127 3.52 -18.74 -1.33
C LEU A 127 2.16 -19.45 -1.37
N ALA A 128 2.20 -20.80 -1.40
CA ALA A 128 1.04 -21.63 -1.68
C ALA A 128 -0.13 -21.41 -0.71
N LYS A 129 0.16 -21.02 0.54
CA LYS A 129 -0.86 -20.73 1.55
C LYS A 129 -0.65 -19.33 2.12
N LYS A 130 -1.75 -18.62 2.31
CA LYS A 130 -1.78 -17.34 3.04
C LYS A 130 -1.06 -17.40 4.39
N SER A 131 -1.23 -18.49 5.15
CA SER A 131 -0.57 -18.65 6.45
C SER A 131 0.95 -18.67 6.34
N GLU A 132 1.49 -19.22 5.26
CA GLU A 132 2.94 -19.23 5.00
C GLU A 132 3.43 -17.81 4.68
N SER A 133 2.70 -17.06 3.85
CA SER A 133 2.98 -15.63 3.62
C SER A 133 2.94 -14.81 4.91
N VAL A 134 1.89 -14.96 5.72
CA VAL A 134 1.75 -14.24 7.00
C VAL A 134 2.92 -14.53 7.94
N ASN A 135 3.32 -15.80 8.05
CA ASN A 135 4.46 -16.20 8.86
C ASN A 135 5.77 -15.62 8.32
N LYS A 136 5.99 -15.68 7.00
CA LYS A 136 7.22 -15.19 6.38
C LYS A 136 7.37 -13.67 6.49
N ILE A 137 6.28 -12.93 6.28
CA ILE A 137 6.25 -11.47 6.52
C ILE A 137 6.63 -11.18 7.97
N THR A 138 6.06 -11.93 8.93
CA THR A 138 6.35 -11.73 10.36
C THR A 138 7.81 -12.01 10.70
N GLU A 139 8.40 -13.06 10.14
CA GLU A 139 9.81 -13.41 10.29
C GLU A 139 10.74 -12.29 9.74
N MET A 140 10.45 -11.78 8.55
CA MET A 140 11.25 -10.73 7.91
C MET A 140 11.18 -9.41 8.68
N VAL A 141 9.99 -9.01 9.14
CA VAL A 141 9.79 -7.83 10.00
C VAL A 141 10.53 -7.99 11.33
N SER A 142 10.44 -9.15 11.96
CA SER A 142 11.13 -9.41 13.24
C SER A 142 12.64 -9.39 13.09
N SER A 143 13.15 -9.93 11.98
CA SER A 143 14.59 -9.92 11.67
C SER A 143 15.10 -8.50 11.41
N ALA A 144 14.36 -7.69 10.65
CA ALA A 144 14.72 -6.29 10.41
C ALA A 144 14.76 -5.48 11.72
N ALA A 145 13.79 -5.67 12.61
CA ALA A 145 13.80 -5.05 13.94
C ALA A 145 15.01 -5.48 14.77
N GLY A 146 15.34 -6.78 14.79
CA GLY A 146 16.52 -7.30 15.50
C GLY A 146 17.84 -6.74 14.98
N HIS A 147 17.99 -6.59 13.66
CA HIS A 147 19.17 -5.93 13.06
C HIS A 147 19.29 -4.46 13.45
N PHE A 148 18.16 -3.74 13.50
CA PHE A 148 18.15 -2.33 13.90
C PHE A 148 18.63 -2.14 15.35
N PHE A 149 18.14 -2.97 16.29
CA PHE A 149 18.62 -2.91 17.69
C PHE A 149 20.09 -3.35 17.84
N GLY A 150 20.55 -4.34 17.07
CA GLY A 150 21.94 -4.78 17.10
C GLY A 150 22.94 -3.72 16.60
N ALA A 151 22.58 -2.99 15.54
CA ALA A 151 23.41 -1.92 14.99
C ALA A 151 23.54 -0.73 15.98
N VAL A 152 22.44 -0.32 16.59
CA VAL A 152 22.43 0.79 17.57
C VAL A 152 23.26 0.46 18.81
N ILE A 153 23.22 -0.78 19.32
CA ILE A 153 24.08 -1.17 20.46
C ILE A 153 25.56 -1.15 20.05
N SER A 154 25.89 -1.57 18.83
CA SER A 154 27.28 -1.61 18.37
C SER A 154 27.89 -0.23 18.11
N GLU A 155 27.08 0.80 17.87
CA GLU A 155 27.54 2.20 17.72
C GLU A 155 27.67 2.95 19.06
N VAL A 156 27.12 2.40 20.14
CA VAL A 156 27.12 3.02 21.48
C VAL A 156 28.19 2.42 22.42
N ILE A 157 28.91 1.39 21.99
CA ILE A 157 30.00 0.73 22.74
C ILE A 157 31.38 1.13 22.20
#